data_AF-A0A950CQV7-F1
#
_entry.id   AF-A0A950CQV7-F1
#
_cell.length_a   1.000
_cell.length_b   1.000
_cell.length_c   1.000
_cell.angle_alpha   90.00
_cell.angle_beta   90.00
_cell.angle_gamma   90.00
#
_symmetry.space_group_name_H-M   'P 1'
#
loop_
_entity.id
_entity.type
_entity.pdbx_description
1 polymer ?
#
loop_
_entity_poly.entity_id
_entity_poly.type
_entity_poly.pdbx_seq_one_letter_code
_entity_poly.pdbx_strand_id
1 'polypeptide(L)'
;ARPGFLRRDQLVQRYAQRTGRDVSNIDFYRAWALWKTATVVQQIYVRFVRGQTTDPRFESMGKQPPILARTAAEIVAKLGFME
;
A
#
# COMPACT_ATOMS: atom_id res chain seq x y z
N ALA A 1 -3.98 9.19 14.28
CA ALA A 1 -2.80 10.04 14.01
C ALA A 1 -2.04 10.21 15.32
N ARG A 2 -0.73 10.48 15.25
CA ARG A 2 0.07 10.82 16.44
C ARG A 2 0.13 12.34 16.60
N PRO A 3 0.32 12.88 17.82
CA PRO A 3 0.54 14.31 18.01
C PRO A 3 1.63 14.83 17.05
N GLY A 4 1.37 15.95 16.39
CA GLY A 4 2.28 16.54 15.38
C GLY A 4 2.13 16.01 13.95
N PHE A 5 1.33 14.98 13.70
CA PHE A 5 1.10 14.44 12.34
C PHE A 5 -0.34 14.65 11.88
N LEU A 6 -0.49 15.06 10.61
CA LEU A 6 -1.80 15.11 9.96
C LEU A 6 -2.40 13.71 9.87
N ARG A 7 -3.73 13.65 9.99
CA ARG A 7 -4.48 12.47 9.54
C ARG A 7 -4.43 12.37 8.01
N ARG A 8 -4.78 11.21 7.46
CA ARG A 8 -4.70 10.95 6.01
C ARG A 8 -5.61 11.90 5.21
N ASP A 9 -6.85 12.08 5.65
CA ASP A 9 -7.81 13.02 5.08
C ASP A 9 -7.27 14.46 5.05
N GLN A 10 -6.68 14.90 6.17
CA GLN A 10 -6.09 16.23 6.26
C GLN A 10 -4.87 16.41 5.35
N LEU A 11 -4.05 15.37 5.21
CA LEU A 11 -2.89 15.39 4.32
C LEU A 11 -3.32 15.48 2.85
N VAL A 12 -4.31 14.68 2.45
CA VAL A 12 -4.87 14.68 1.08
C VAL A 12 -5.51 16.03 0.77
N GLN A 13 -6.30 16.58 1.70
CA GLN A 13 -6.92 17.89 1.53
C GLN A 13 -5.87 19.00 1.39
N ARG A 14 -4.83 18.98 2.23
CA ARG A 14 -3.72 19.94 2.15
C ARG A 14 -2.98 19.84 0.81
N TYR A 15 -2.78 18.63 0.30
CA TYR A 15 -2.16 18.41 -1.00
C TYR A 15 -3.03 18.98 -2.14
N ALA A 16 -4.33 18.71 -2.13
CA ALA A 16 -5.28 19.24 -3.12
C ALA A 16 -5.29 20.77 -3.10
N GLN A 17 -5.40 21.40 -1.93
CA GLN A 17 -5.37 22.86 -1.79
C GLN A 17 -4.10 23.51 -2.33
N ARG A 18 -2.93 22.88 -2.10
CA ARG A 18 -1.64 23.43 -2.54
C ARG A 18 -1.36 23.22 -4.02
N THR A 19 -1.92 22.17 -4.62
CA THR A 19 -1.58 21.77 -5.98
C THR A 19 -2.69 22.00 -7.01
N GLY A 20 -3.92 22.25 -6.55
CA GLY A 20 -5.11 22.35 -7.41
C GLY A 20 -5.52 21.01 -8.04
N ARG A 21 -4.90 19.89 -7.65
CA ARG A 21 -5.22 18.58 -8.22
C ARG A 21 -6.50 18.01 -7.64
N ASP A 22 -7.31 17.39 -8.49
CA ASP A 22 -8.42 16.55 -8.06
C ASP A 22 -7.88 15.27 -7.39
N VAL A 23 -8.44 14.97 -6.22
CA VAL A 23 -8.09 13.83 -5.36
C VAL A 23 -9.31 12.96 -5.08
N SER A 24 -10.41 13.13 -5.81
CA SER A 24 -11.64 12.32 -5.73
C SER A 24 -11.35 10.81 -5.77
N ASN A 25 -10.38 10.41 -6.60
CA ASN A 25 -9.98 9.01 -6.79
C ASN A 25 -8.75 8.58 -5.96
N ILE A 26 -8.41 9.27 -4.87
CA ILE A 26 -7.20 8.98 -4.09
C ILE A 26 -7.15 7.54 -3.54
N ASP A 27 -8.30 6.95 -3.23
CA ASP A 27 -8.38 5.58 -2.71
C ASP A 27 -8.00 4.53 -3.76
N PHE A 28 -8.22 4.78 -5.05
CA PHE A 28 -7.68 3.92 -6.12
C PHE A 28 -6.15 3.88 -6.07
N TYR A 29 -5.51 5.05 -6.00
CA TYR A 29 -4.05 5.14 -5.92
C TYR A 29 -3.50 4.52 -4.64
N ARG A 30 -4.24 4.62 -3.54
CA ARG A 30 -3.91 3.97 -2.27
C ARG A 30 -3.96 2.45 -2.39
N ALA A 31 -5.02 1.90 -2.98
CA ALA A 31 -5.11 0.46 -3.21
C ALA A 31 -4.00 -0.04 -4.13
N TRP A 32 -3.75 0.67 -5.23
CA TRP A 32 -2.67 0.37 -6.16
C TRP A 32 -1.29 0.41 -5.48
N ALA A 33 -1.05 1.40 -4.61
CA ALA A 33 0.18 1.47 -3.83
C ALA A 33 0.36 0.24 -2.92
N LEU A 34 -0.68 -0.19 -2.21
CA LEU A 34 -0.65 -1.37 -1.36
C LEU A 34 -0.39 -2.66 -2.15
N TRP A 35 -1.07 -2.83 -3.29
CA TRP A 35 -0.87 -3.97 -4.17
C TRP A 35 0.56 -4.01 -4.72
N LYS A 36 1.09 -2.88 -5.19
CA LYS A 36 2.49 -2.79 -5.63
C LYS A 36 3.46 -3.14 -4.52
N THR A 37 3.24 -2.65 -3.30
CA THR A 37 4.07 -3.01 -2.15
C THR A 37 3.99 -4.51 -1.87
N ALA A 38 2.82 -5.12 -1.96
CA ALA A 38 2.66 -6.58 -1.81
C ALA A 38 3.55 -7.33 -2.81
N THR A 39 3.55 -6.93 -4.08
CA THR A 39 4.38 -7.52 -5.13
C THR A 39 5.87 -7.37 -4.85
N VAL A 40 6.33 -6.18 -4.44
CA VAL A 40 7.74 -5.94 -4.09
C VAL A 40 8.16 -6.81 -2.92
N VAL A 41 7.36 -6.87 -1.85
CA VAL A 41 7.67 -7.67 -0.66
C VAL A 41 7.67 -9.17 -0.99
N GLN A 42 6.73 -9.64 -1.82
CA GLN A 42 6.70 -11.01 -2.29
C GLN A 42 7.97 -11.37 -3.08
N GLN A 43 8.44 -10.48 -3.96
CA GLN A 43 9.67 -10.70 -4.70
C GLN A 43 10.90 -10.79 -3.80
N ILE A 44 11.01 -9.91 -2.79
CA ILE A 44 12.10 -9.97 -1.80
C ILE A 44 12.08 -11.31 -1.06
N TYR A 45 10.91 -11.73 -0.58
CA TYR A 45 10.76 -13.01 0.11
C TYR A 45 11.11 -14.22 -0.78
N VAL A 46 10.68 -14.23 -2.04
CA VAL A 46 11.00 -15.31 -2.99
C VAL A 46 12.52 -15.39 -3.25
N ARG A 47 13.22 -14.25 -3.35
CA ARG A 47 14.68 -14.24 -3.48
C ARG A 47 15.37 -14.84 -2.25
N PHE A 48 14.87 -14.54 -1.05
CA PHE A 48 15.37 -15.13 0.20
C PHE A 48 15.15 -16.65 0.24
N VAL A 49 13.93 -17.11 -0.04
CA VAL A 49 13.59 -18.56 -0.09
C VAL A 49 14.44 -19.32 -1.12
N ARG A 50 14.80 -18.67 -2.23
CA ARG A 50 15.67 -19.26 -3.27
C ARG A 50 17.16 -19.17 -2.97
N GLY A 51 17.57 -18.64 -1.81
CA GLY A 51 18.99 -18.46 -1.46
C GLY A 51 19.71 -17.40 -2.31
N GLN A 52 18.98 -16.54 -3.03
CA GLN A 52 19.56 -15.44 -3.83
C GLN A 52 19.94 -14.24 -2.93
N THR A 53 19.51 -14.26 -1.67
CA THR A 53 19.91 -13.33 -0.62
C THR A 53 19.83 -14.07 0.73
N THR A 54 20.69 -13.68 1.67
CA THR A 54 20.84 -14.34 2.99
C THR A 54 20.45 -13.42 4.16
N ASP A 55 19.86 -12.27 3.88
CA ASP A 55 19.47 -11.32 4.92
C ASP A 55 18.30 -11.89 5.76
N PRO A 56 18.51 -12.16 7.05
CA PRO A 56 17.48 -12.78 7.90
C PRO A 56 16.25 -11.91 8.09
N ARG A 57 16.33 -10.59 7.84
CA ARG A 57 15.17 -9.70 7.89
C ARG A 57 14.08 -10.11 6.89
N PHE A 58 14.46 -10.77 5.80
CA PHE A 58 13.53 -11.15 4.72
C PHE A 58 12.75 -12.44 5.00
N GLU A 59 13.17 -13.27 5.95
CA GLU A 59 12.45 -14.48 6.34
C GLU A 59 11.02 -14.17 6.78
N SER A 60 10.87 -13.14 7.61
CA SER A 60 9.56 -12.72 8.15
C SER A 60 8.64 -12.04 7.12
N MET A 61 9.17 -11.66 5.95
CA MET A 61 8.42 -10.88 4.96
C MET A 61 7.34 -11.68 4.24
N GLY A 62 7.42 -13.02 4.19
CA GLY A 62 6.44 -13.86 3.49
C GLY A 62 4.99 -13.71 3.98
N LYS A 63 4.79 -13.22 5.21
CA LYS A 63 3.45 -13.00 5.79
C LYS A 63 2.78 -11.69 5.32
N GLN A 64 3.56 -10.72 4.83
CA GLN A 64 3.06 -9.38 4.53
C GLN A 64 2.30 -9.25 3.20
N PRO A 65 2.73 -9.88 2.09
CA PRO A 65 2.04 -9.78 0.80
C PRO A 65 0.53 -10.07 0.84
N PRO A 66 0.04 -11.17 1.46
CA PRO A 66 -1.40 -11.44 1.50
C PRO A 66 -2.19 -10.39 2.30
N ILE A 67 -1.59 -9.81 3.35
CA ILE A 67 -2.22 -8.75 4.16
C ILE A 67 -2.36 -7.47 3.34
N LEU A 68 -1.29 -7.07 2.65
CA LEU A 68 -1.27 -5.89 1.79
C LEU A 68 -2.23 -6.04 0.60
N ALA A 69 -2.24 -7.21 -0.04
CA ALA A 69 -3.14 -7.51 -1.16
C ALA A 69 -4.61 -7.50 -0.73
N ARG A 70 -4.95 -8.09 0.43
CA ARG A 70 -6.31 -8.05 0.98
C ARG A 70 -6.75 -6.62 1.28
N THR A 71 -5.89 -5.83 1.91
CA THR A 71 -6.19 -4.43 2.23
C THR A 71 -6.42 -3.61 0.95
N ALA A 72 -5.64 -3.87 -0.10
CA ALA A 72 -5.85 -3.24 -1.41
C ALA A 72 -7.23 -3.61 -1.99
N ALA A 73 -7.57 -4.91 -1.98
CA ALA A 73 -8.85 -5.41 -2.48
C ALA A 73 -10.06 -4.80 -1.73
N GLU A 74 -9.98 -4.69 -0.40
CA GLU A 74 -11.03 -4.07 0.42
C GLU A 74 -11.25 -2.58 0.09
N ILE A 75 -10.19 -1.86 -0.29
CA ILE A 75 -10.31 -0.46 -0.71
C ILE A 75 -10.95 -0.37 -2.09
N VAL A 76 -10.51 -1.17 -3.06
CA VAL A 76 -11.08 -1.18 -4.41
C VAL A 76 -12.55 -1.60 -4.42
N ALA A 77 -12.92 -2.58 -3.58
CA ALA A 77 -14.31 -3.04 -3.45
C ALA A 77 -15.28 -1.90 -3.09
N LYS A 78 -14.83 -0.95 -2.25
CA LYS A 78 -15.63 0.21 -1.83
C LYS A 78 -15.81 1.27 -2.92
N LEU A 79 -15.02 1.20 -3.99
CA LEU A 79 -15.07 2.13 -5.12
C LEU A 79 -16.02 1.64 -6.22
N GLY A 80 -16.67 0.49 -6.07
CA GLY A 80 -17.66 -0.02 -7.03
C GLY A 80 -17.06 -0.61 -8.31
N PHE A 81 -15.77 -0.98 -8.31
CA PHE A 81 -15.13 -1.62 -9.48
C PHE A 81 -15.44 -3.11 -9.64
N MET A 82 -16.10 -3.74 -8.66
CA MET A 82 -16.59 -5.12 -8.74
C MET A 82 -18.12 -5.09 -8.79
N GLU A 83 -18.67 -4.98 -10.00
CA GLU A 83 -19.99 -5.52 -10.35
C GLU A 83 -19.81 -6.85 -11.09
#